data_AF-A0A967S851-F1
#
_entry.id   AF-A0A967S851-F1
#
_cell.length_a   1.000
_cell.length_b   1.000
_cell.length_c   1.000
_cell.angle_alpha   90.00
_cell.angle_beta   90.00
_cell.angle_gamma   90.00
#
_symmetry.space_group_name_H-M   'P 1'
#
loop_
_entity.id
_entity.type
_entity.pdbx_description
1 polymer ?
#
loop_
_entity_poly.entity_id
_entity_poly.type
_entity_poly.pdbx_seq_one_letter_code
_entity_poly.pdbx_strand_id
1 'polypeptide(L)'
;VVAPAASTVVARVNAGGPSIASIDGGPDWSVDADFVNTSGGVFDITSAVALDATIPAGVPSLLFQSERFDGPAAPAMSFRFPV
;
A
#
# COMPACT_ATOMS: atom_id res chain seq x y z
N VAL A 1 -10.38 31.43 6.69
CA VAL A 1 -10.74 30.09 6.17
C VAL A 1 -10.15 29.08 7.15
N VAL A 2 -10.99 28.32 7.84
CA VAL A 2 -10.50 27.23 8.71
C VAL A 2 -10.10 26.09 7.77
N ALA A 3 -8.85 25.64 7.84
CA ALA A 3 -8.41 24.47 7.10
C ALA A 3 -9.29 23.28 7.49
N PRO A 4 -9.73 22.42 6.55
CA PRO A 4 -10.46 21.20 6.91
C PRO A 4 -9.65 20.42 7.96
N ALA A 5 -10.32 19.93 9.01
CA ALA A 5 -9.67 19.07 9.99
C ALA A 5 -9.02 17.90 9.25
N ALA A 6 -7.74 17.64 9.51
CA ALA A 6 -7.02 16.55 8.86
C ALA A 6 -7.77 15.23 9.09
N SER A 7 -8.18 14.56 8.02
CA SER A 7 -8.80 13.24 8.10
C SER A 7 -7.80 12.25 8.70
N THR A 8 -8.21 11.52 9.75
CA THR A 8 -7.36 10.50 10.37
C THR A 8 -7.10 9.37 9.37
N VAL A 9 -5.83 9.12 9.07
CA VAL A 9 -5.41 7.94 8.30
C VAL A 9 -5.53 6.72 9.22
N VAL A 10 -6.43 5.80 8.87
CA VAL A 10 -6.70 4.58 9.66
C VAL A 10 -5.84 3.39 9.24
N ALA A 11 -5.36 3.36 7.99
CA ALA A 11 -4.44 2.35 7.48
C ALA A 11 -3.65 2.88 6.26
N ARG A 12 -2.41 2.42 6.13
CA ARG A 12 -1.57 2.50 4.93
C ARG A 12 -0.95 1.13 4.72
N VAL A 13 -1.03 0.59 3.52
CA VAL A 13 -0.66 -0.80 3.25
C VAL A 13 0.28 -0.88 2.05
N ASN A 14 1.38 -1.60 2.19
CA ASN A 14 2.21 -2.04 1.08
C ASN A 14 1.75 -3.42 0.59
N ALA A 15 1.12 -3.47 -0.58
CA ALA A 15 0.56 -4.71 -1.12
C ALA A 15 1.68 -5.66 -1.59
N GLY A 16 1.65 -6.90 -1.10
CA GLY A 16 2.63 -7.94 -1.44
C GLY A 16 4.04 -7.76 -0.85
N GLY A 17 4.37 -6.60 -0.29
CA GLY A 17 5.72 -6.29 0.19
C GLY A 17 5.87 -6.20 1.71
N PRO A 18 7.10 -5.92 2.19
CA PRO A 18 7.39 -5.66 3.60
C PRO A 18 6.85 -4.29 4.05
N SER A 19 6.86 -4.04 5.36
CA SER A 19 6.55 -2.71 5.90
C SER A 19 7.53 -1.65 5.38
N ILE A 20 7.02 -0.46 5.06
CA ILE A 20 7.81 0.69 4.58
C ILE A 20 7.59 1.87 5.52
N ALA A 21 8.70 2.43 6.02
CA ALA A 21 8.66 3.63 6.85
C ALA A 21 8.01 4.81 6.10
N SER A 22 7.18 5.59 6.80
CA SER A 22 6.62 6.81 6.21
C SER A 22 7.71 7.85 5.96
N ILE A 23 7.47 8.70 4.95
CA ILE A 23 8.38 9.81 4.59
C ILE A 23 7.70 11.18 4.73
N ASP A 24 6.45 11.19 5.21
CA ASP A 24 5.59 12.37 5.31
C ASP A 24 5.10 12.63 6.74
N GLY A 25 5.63 11.90 7.72
CA GLY A 25 5.23 12.02 9.13
C GLY A 25 3.89 11.36 9.47
N GLY A 26 3.26 10.65 8.52
CA GLY A 26 2.11 9.79 8.79
C GLY A 26 2.52 8.40 9.32
N PRO A 27 1.56 7.48 9.51
CA PRO A 27 1.86 6.09 9.85
C PRO A 27 2.70 5.42 8.77
N ASP A 28 3.48 4.42 9.18
CA ASP A 28 4.18 3.53 8.25
C ASP A 28 3.19 2.77 7.37
N TRP A 29 3.66 2.34 6.20
CA TRP A 29 2.92 1.46 5.30
C TRP A 29 3.11 0.03 5.78
N SER A 30 2.10 -0.55 6.43
CA SER A 30 2.18 -1.89 6.99
C SER A 30 2.15 -2.98 5.91
N VAL A 31 2.52 -4.20 6.28
CA VAL A 31 2.31 -5.38 5.42
C VAL A 31 0.82 -5.60 5.18
N ASP A 32 0.49 -6.19 4.04
CA ASP A 32 -0.91 -6.46 3.67
C ASP A 32 -1.48 -7.75 4.25
N ALA A 33 -0.63 -8.61 4.81
CA ALA A 33 -0.98 -9.86 5.47
C ALA A 33 -1.95 -9.68 6.65
N ASP A 34 -1.96 -8.48 7.24
CA ASP A 34 -2.88 -8.13 8.34
C ASP A 34 -4.32 -7.85 7.87
N PHE A 35 -4.53 -7.66 6.56
CA PHE A 35 -5.81 -7.24 5.98
C PHE A 35 -6.34 -8.18 4.89
N VAL A 36 -5.48 -9.01 4.28
CA VAL A 36 -5.86 -9.93 3.20
C VAL A 36 -6.64 -11.12 3.75
N ASN A 37 -7.86 -11.37 3.25
CA ASN A 37 -8.68 -12.51 3.69
C ASN A 37 -8.57 -13.72 2.76
N THR A 38 -8.42 -13.45 1.47
CA THR A 38 -8.24 -14.47 0.42
C THR A 38 -6.96 -14.14 -0.34
N SER A 39 -6.00 -15.05 -0.29
CA SER A 39 -4.65 -14.80 -0.80
C SER A 39 -4.62 -14.87 -2.33
N GLY A 40 -4.27 -13.77 -2.99
CA GLY A 40 -3.75 -13.81 -4.36
C GLY A 40 -2.22 -13.93 -4.39
N GLY A 41 -1.64 -13.88 -5.59
CA GLY A 41 -0.20 -13.98 -5.80
C GLY A 41 0.53 -12.68 -5.45
N VAL A 42 1.83 -12.78 -5.18
CA VAL A 42 2.72 -11.63 -4.99
C VAL A 42 3.73 -11.61 -6.13
N PHE A 43 4.07 -10.42 -6.61
CA PHE A 43 5.12 -10.23 -7.58
C PHE A 43 6.00 -9.04 -7.20
N ASP A 44 7.32 -9.21 -7.37
CA ASP A 44 8.32 -8.20 -7.06
C ASP A 44 9.09 -7.81 -8.31
N ILE A 45 9.45 -6.52 -8.39
CA ILE A 45 10.42 -6.01 -9.35
C ILE A 45 11.68 -5.55 -8.65
N THR A 46 12.82 -5.69 -9.34
CA THR A 46 14.14 -5.26 -8.86
C THR A 46 14.63 -3.99 -9.54
N SER A 47 14.00 -3.60 -10.65
CA SER A 47 14.31 -2.34 -11.33
C SER A 47 13.83 -1.18 -10.47
N ALA A 48 14.61 -0.09 -10.45
CA ALA A 48 14.24 1.11 -9.72
C ALA A 48 13.06 1.82 -10.40
N VAL A 49 12.06 2.20 -9.60
CA VAL A 49 10.93 3.01 -10.07
C VAL A 49 11.24 4.50 -9.87
N ALA A 50 11.27 5.25 -10.97
CA ALA A 50 11.35 6.71 -10.95
C ALA A 50 9.94 7.30 -10.81
N LEU A 51 9.74 8.14 -9.80
CA LEU A 51 8.49 8.89 -9.60
C LEU A 51 8.56 10.21 -10.37
N ASP A 52 7.41 10.66 -10.86
CA ASP A 52 7.25 11.99 -11.44
C ASP A 52 6.31 12.86 -10.58
N ALA A 53 6.04 14.08 -11.06
CA ALA A 53 5.24 15.07 -10.34
C ALA A 53 3.75 14.68 -10.19
N THR A 54 3.29 13.61 -10.84
CA THR A 54 1.92 13.09 -10.66
C THR A 54 1.77 12.29 -9.37
N ILE A 55 2.89 11.85 -8.78
CA ILE A 55 2.91 11.13 -7.51
C ILE A 55 3.10 12.14 -6.36
N PRO A 56 2.22 12.15 -5.33
CA PRO A 56 2.39 13.03 -4.19
C PRO A 56 3.72 12.81 -3.46
N ALA A 57 4.34 13.89 -2.97
CA ALA A 57 5.66 13.87 -2.34
C ALA A 57 5.78 12.99 -1.07
N GLY A 58 4.66 12.50 -0.52
CA GLY A 58 4.61 11.60 0.63
C GLY A 58 4.54 10.11 0.30
N VAL A 59 4.59 9.73 -0.98
CA VAL A 59 4.49 8.35 -1.45
C VAL A 59 5.91 7.80 -1.72
N PRO A 60 6.42 6.85 -0.91
CA PRO A 60 7.71 6.22 -1.19
C PRO A 60 7.69 5.44 -2.50
N SER A 61 8.76 5.53 -3.30
CA SER A 61 8.90 4.73 -4.52
C SER A 61 8.91 3.22 -4.26
N LEU A 62 9.29 2.81 -3.04
CA LEU A 62 9.29 1.42 -2.59
C LEU A 62 7.90 0.75 -2.66
N LEU A 63 6.81 1.52 -2.61
CA LEU A 63 5.44 1.00 -2.76
C LEU A 63 5.16 0.43 -4.15
N PHE A 64 5.98 0.77 -5.14
CA PHE A 64 5.83 0.30 -6.51
C PHE A 64 6.75 -0.88 -6.84
N GLN A 65 7.49 -1.40 -5.85
CA GLN A 65 8.41 -2.54 -6.04
C GLN A 65 7.72 -3.89 -5.91
N SER A 66 6.57 -3.94 -5.25
CA SER A 66 5.80 -5.17 -5.01
C SER A 66 4.33 -4.94 -5.32
N GLU A 67 3.66 -5.99 -5.76
CA GLU A 67 2.21 -6.02 -5.86
C GLU A 67 1.63 -7.31 -5.30
N ARG A 68 0.34 -7.26 -4.96
CA ARG A 68 -0.48 -8.45 -4.83
C ARG A 68 -1.53 -8.44 -5.94
N PHE A 69 -1.62 -9.53 -6.70
CA PHE A 69 -2.53 -9.65 -7.84
C PHE A 69 -3.53 -10.80 -7.68
N ASP A 70 -4.73 -10.62 -8.22
CA ASP A 70 -5.76 -11.66 -8.28
C ASP A 70 -5.51 -12.56 -9.48
N GLY A 71 -5.25 -13.84 -9.24
CA GLY A 71 -5.03 -14.83 -10.28
C GLY A 71 -6.34 -15.43 -10.78
N PRO A 72 -6.30 -16.41 -11.69
CA PRO A 72 -7.51 -17.10 -12.17
C PRO A 72 -8.14 -18.03 -11.12
N ALA A 73 -7.47 -18.25 -9.98
CA ALA A 73 -7.92 -19.18 -8.94
C ALA A 73 -9.01 -18.54 -8.07
N ALA A 74 -10.06 -19.31 -7.77
CA ALA A 74 -11.06 -18.92 -6.78
C ALA A 74 -10.63 -19.30 -5.36
N PRO A 75 -11.11 -18.59 -4.31
CA PRO A 75 -11.95 -17.39 -4.37
C PRO A 75 -11.18 -16.15 -4.84
N ALA A 76 -11.89 -15.16 -5.38
CA ALA A 76 -11.30 -13.87 -5.73
C ALA A 76 -10.64 -13.19 -4.51
N MET A 77 -9.58 -12.43 -4.76
CA MET A 77 -8.89 -11.68 -3.72
C MET A 77 -9.81 -10.66 -3.03
N SER A 78 -9.66 -10.55 -1.71
CA SER A 78 -10.37 -9.57 -0.90
C SER A 78 -9.52 -9.07 0.26
N PHE A 79 -9.74 -7.81 0.63
CA PHE A 79 -9.19 -7.17 1.82
C PHE A 79 -10.30 -6.77 2.78
N ARG A 80 -10.03 -6.80 4.08
CA ARG A 80 -10.92 -6.28 5.12
C ARG A 80 -10.16 -5.40 6.08
N PHE A 81 -10.70 -4.21 6.30
CA PHE A 81 -10.18 -3.23 7.26
C PHE A 81 -11.18 -3.10 8.41
N PRO A 82 -10.81 -3.40 9.65
CA PRO A 82 -11.65 -3.09 10.81
C PRO A 82 -11.50 -1.60 11.13
N VAL A 83 -12.54 -0.82 10.80
CA VAL A 83 -12.59 0.64 11.01
C VAL A 83 -13.90 1.07 11.65
#